data_AF-A0A4U0WLU0-F1
#
_entry.id   AF-A0A4U0WLU0-F1
#
_cell.length_a   1.000
_cell.length_b   1.000
_cell.length_c   1.000
_cell.angle_alpha   90.00
_cell.angle_beta   90.00
_cell.angle_gamma   90.00
#
_symmetry.space_group_name_H-M   'P 1'
#
loop_
_entity.id
_entity.type
_entity.pdbx_description
1 polymer ?
#
loop_
_entity_poly.entity_id
_entity_poly.type
_entity_poly.pdbx_seq_one_letter_code
_entity_poly.pdbx_strand_id
1 'polypeptide(L)'
;MSIASHFRRWQHVFPRPIRTSAIKWKSLCSPAALPLTNEYFPTKEQLAAEYHESPYKIAQNDEQNEEDELSEVPRSREALIRELIAFRLSHGFQLVVGAAVAEFAGKTADDMVNIFDKDYMAEDGAMVFMSVGNVIHQLLCVAGGEVE
;
A
#
# COMPACT_ATOMS: atom_id res chain seq x y z
N MET A 1 -7.25 13.91 -10.62
CA MET A 1 -5.97 13.86 -9.88
C MET A 1 -5.46 15.27 -9.67
N SER A 2 -5.16 15.66 -8.43
CA SER A 2 -4.57 16.97 -8.13
C SER A 2 -3.10 17.00 -8.56
N ILE A 3 -2.59 18.16 -8.99
CA ILE A 3 -1.16 18.33 -9.29
C ILE A 3 -0.31 17.96 -8.08
N ALA A 4 -0.76 18.31 -6.88
CA ALA A 4 -0.07 18.02 -5.62
C ALA A 4 0.07 16.52 -5.35
N SER A 5 -0.95 15.71 -5.70
CA SER A 5 -0.87 14.26 -5.56
C SER A 5 0.14 13.64 -6.53
N HIS A 6 0.27 14.22 -7.72
CA HIS A 6 1.26 13.77 -8.71
C HIS A 6 2.68 14.07 -8.24
N PHE A 7 2.94 15.26 -7.70
CA PHE A 7 4.27 15.59 -7.15
C PHE A 7 4.64 14.67 -5.98
N ARG A 8 3.73 14.45 -5.02
CA ARG A 8 4.02 13.57 -3.86
C ARG A 8 4.34 12.13 -4.28
N ARG A 9 3.59 11.60 -5.24
CA ARG A 9 3.77 10.24 -5.80
C ARG A 9 5.16 9.97 -6.38
N TRP A 10 5.80 11.00 -6.94
CA TRP A 10 7.11 10.92 -7.59
C TRP A 10 8.23 11.60 -6.79
N GLN A 11 8.00 11.88 -5.51
CA GLN A 11 8.90 12.72 -4.70
C GLN A 11 10.36 12.25 -4.68
N HIS A 12 10.58 10.93 -4.64
CA HIS A 12 11.92 10.32 -4.58
C HIS A 12 12.61 10.20 -5.96
N VAL A 13 11.87 10.47 -7.04
CA VAL A 13 12.35 10.33 -8.41
C VAL A 13 12.71 11.68 -9.02
N PHE A 14 12.34 12.78 -8.35
CA PHE A 14 12.64 14.10 -8.89
C PHE A 14 14.14 14.32 -9.04
N PRO A 15 14.59 14.68 -10.24
CA PRO A 15 15.98 14.98 -10.49
C PRO A 15 16.37 16.24 -9.71
N ARG A 16 17.58 16.24 -9.12
CA ARG A 16 18.18 17.47 -8.60
C ARG A 16 18.23 18.55 -9.69
N PRO A 17 18.26 19.85 -9.37
CA PRO A 17 18.35 20.91 -10.37
C PRO A 17 19.55 20.68 -11.31
N ILE A 18 19.30 20.63 -12.61
CA ILE A 18 20.32 20.37 -13.63
C ILE A 18 20.37 21.55 -14.59
N ARG A 19 21.56 21.80 -15.15
CA ARG A 19 21.74 22.76 -16.24
C ARG A 19 20.80 22.41 -17.39
N THR A 20 20.00 23.37 -17.83
CA THR A 20 18.98 23.24 -18.89
C THR A 20 19.55 22.80 -20.25
N SER A 21 20.87 22.86 -20.44
CA SER A 21 21.56 22.48 -21.68
C SER A 21 21.84 20.98 -21.84
N ALA A 22 21.60 20.14 -20.83
CA ALA A 22 21.94 18.71 -20.87
C ALA A 22 20.70 17.81 -21.08
N ILE A 23 20.73 17.00 -22.14
CA ILE A 23 19.69 15.99 -22.44
C ILE A 23 19.82 14.78 -21.51
N LYS A 24 18.70 14.30 -20.94
CA LYS A 24 18.64 13.16 -20.02
C LYS A 24 18.43 11.82 -20.74
N TRP A 25 19.41 11.40 -21.53
CA TRP A 25 19.33 10.14 -22.29
C TRP A 25 18.98 8.91 -21.43
N LYS A 26 19.50 8.81 -20.20
CA LYS A 26 19.16 7.71 -19.29
C LYS A 26 17.67 7.66 -18.95
N SER A 27 17.07 8.79 -18.56
CA SER A 27 15.64 8.86 -18.25
C SER A 27 14.74 8.73 -19.49
N LEU A 28 15.23 9.13 -20.67
CA LEU A 28 14.50 8.97 -21.94
C LEU A 28 14.50 7.52 -22.43
N CYS A 29 15.61 6.81 -22.28
CA CYS A 29 15.71 5.40 -22.69
C CYS A 29 15.21 4.44 -21.61
N SER A 30 15.20 4.86 -20.34
CA SER A 30 14.74 4.07 -19.20
C SER A 30 14.01 5.00 -18.21
N PRO A 31 12.69 5.20 -18.40
CA PRO A 31 11.91 6.01 -17.48
C PRO A 31 11.89 5.38 -16.09
N ALA A 32 11.82 6.21 -15.06
CA ALA A 32 11.77 5.72 -13.70
C ALA A 32 10.46 4.95 -13.44
N ALA A 33 10.57 3.86 -12.70
CA ALA A 33 9.41 3.17 -12.16
C ALA A 33 8.73 4.02 -11.08
N LEU A 34 7.45 3.75 -10.88
CA LEU A 34 6.68 4.35 -9.79
C LEU A 34 7.28 3.94 -8.44
N PRO A 35 7.51 4.86 -7.49
CA PRO A 35 7.93 4.50 -6.13
C PRO A 35 6.90 3.58 -5.47
N LEU A 36 7.37 2.57 -4.72
CA LEU A 36 6.49 1.64 -4.01
C LEU A 36 5.94 2.23 -2.70
N THR A 37 6.61 3.25 -2.16
CA THR A 37 6.26 3.89 -0.88
C THR A 37 5.96 5.37 -1.07
N ASN A 38 5.13 5.91 -0.17
CA ASN A 38 4.78 7.32 -0.07
C ASN A 38 4.59 7.70 1.41
N GLU A 39 4.96 8.92 1.78
CA GLU A 39 4.88 9.39 3.18
C GLU A 39 3.62 10.23 3.47
N TYR A 40 2.86 10.58 2.43
CA TYR A 40 1.67 11.39 2.60
C TYR A 40 0.48 10.57 3.11
N PHE A 41 -0.11 11.03 4.22
CA PHE A 41 -1.40 10.58 4.73
C PHE A 41 -2.25 11.81 5.08
N PRO A 42 -3.56 11.86 4.76
CA PRO A 42 -4.42 12.99 5.09
C PRO A 42 -4.57 13.17 6.61
N THR A 43 -4.85 14.39 7.06
CA THR A 43 -5.12 14.63 8.48
C THR A 43 -6.49 14.07 8.89
N LYS A 44 -6.71 13.90 10.20
CA LYS A 44 -7.99 13.40 10.74
C LYS A 44 -9.18 14.27 10.32
N GLU A 45 -8.99 15.60 10.27
CA GLU A 45 -10.00 16.54 9.82
C GLU A 45 -10.33 16.37 8.33
N GLN A 46 -9.31 16.12 7.49
CA GLN A 46 -9.49 15.89 6.06
C GLN A 46 -10.17 14.55 5.79
N LEU A 47 -9.80 13.48 6.51
CA LEU A 47 -10.48 12.19 6.41
C LEU A 47 -11.98 12.34 6.73
N ALA A 48 -12.31 13.07 7.80
CA ALA A 48 -13.70 13.27 8.20
C ALA A 48 -14.51 14.14 7.23
N ALA A 49 -13.88 15.11 6.57
CA ALA A 49 -14.57 16.08 5.72
C ALA A 49 -14.61 15.69 4.23
N GLU A 50 -13.58 15.01 3.72
CA GLU A 50 -13.35 14.82 2.29
C GLU A 50 -13.39 13.34 1.85
N TYR A 51 -13.40 12.39 2.79
CA TYR A 51 -13.36 10.95 2.50
C TYR A 51 -14.64 10.24 2.96
N HIS A 52 -14.97 9.16 2.25
CA HIS A 52 -16.05 8.25 2.60
C HIS A 52 -15.47 6.84 2.81
N GLU A 53 -15.81 6.22 3.92
CA GLU A 53 -15.34 4.88 4.29
C GLU A 53 -16.34 3.81 3.85
N SER A 54 -15.81 2.71 3.31
CA SER A 54 -16.58 1.55 2.85
C SER A 54 -15.88 0.25 3.29
N PRO A 55 -16.03 -0.18 4.54
CA PRO A 55 -15.40 -1.39 5.05
C PRO A 55 -16.06 -2.64 4.46
N TYR A 56 -15.26 -3.67 4.18
CA TYR A 56 -15.75 -4.97 3.73
C TYR A 56 -14.79 -6.06 4.16
N LYS A 57 -15.30 -7.27 4.37
CA LYS A 57 -14.49 -8.41 4.80
C LYS A 57 -14.18 -9.33 3.63
N ILE A 58 -12.96 -9.85 3.63
CA ILE A 58 -12.45 -10.85 2.71
C ILE A 58 -12.08 -12.07 3.55
N ALA A 59 -12.74 -13.19 3.29
CA ALA A 59 -12.42 -14.50 3.84
C ALA A 59 -11.87 -15.40 2.74
N GLN A 60 -11.00 -16.34 3.13
CA GLN A 60 -10.60 -17.44 2.23
C GLN A 60 -11.81 -18.37 2.07
N ASN A 61 -12.01 -18.87 0.85
CA ASN A 61 -13.12 -19.76 0.59
C ASN A 61 -12.70 -21.18 1.03
N ASP A 62 -13.18 -21.63 2.18
CA ASP A 62 -12.82 -22.94 2.77
C ASP A 62 -13.43 -24.14 2.00
N GLU A 63 -14.31 -23.88 1.02
CA GLU A 63 -15.08 -24.92 0.32
C GLU A 63 -14.34 -25.62 -0.83
N GLN A 64 -13.05 -25.34 -1.05
CA GLN A 64 -12.31 -25.95 -2.15
C GLN A 64 -11.73 -27.31 -1.74
N ASN A 65 -12.46 -28.35 -2.18
CA ASN A 65 -12.16 -29.77 -2.07
C ASN A 65 -10.66 -30.10 -2.19
N GLU A 66 -10.21 -31.06 -1.39
CA GLU A 66 -8.86 -31.65 -1.34
C GLU A 66 -8.34 -32.21 -2.68
N GLU A 67 -9.11 -32.11 -3.77
CA GLU A 67 -8.82 -32.67 -5.10
C GLU A 67 -8.23 -31.68 -6.10
N ASP A 68 -8.20 -30.36 -5.79
CA ASP A 68 -7.74 -29.34 -6.74
C ASP A 68 -6.37 -28.75 -6.36
N GLU A 69 -5.33 -29.58 -6.42
CA GLU A 69 -3.92 -29.22 -6.21
C GLU A 69 -3.42 -28.12 -7.19
N LEU A 70 -4.22 -27.79 -8.22
CA LEU A 70 -3.97 -26.79 -9.26
C LEU A 70 -4.62 -25.42 -8.99
N SER A 71 -5.37 -25.27 -7.90
CA SER A 71 -5.96 -23.97 -7.55
C SER A 71 -4.89 -23.01 -7.01
N GLU A 72 -4.65 -21.90 -7.71
CA GLU A 72 -3.81 -20.76 -7.26
C GLU A 72 -4.50 -19.97 -6.11
N VAL A 73 -5.20 -20.67 -5.21
CA VAL A 73 -5.81 -20.02 -4.06
C VAL A 73 -4.78 -19.92 -2.95
N PRO A 74 -4.60 -18.73 -2.34
CA PRO A 74 -3.68 -18.55 -1.23
C PRO A 74 -4.00 -19.52 -0.10
N ARG A 75 -3.07 -20.42 0.21
CA ARG A 75 -3.27 -21.45 1.26
C ARG A 75 -3.07 -20.91 2.67
N SER A 76 -2.55 -19.68 2.82
CA SER A 76 -2.35 -19.02 4.12
C SER A 76 -2.81 -17.57 4.08
N ARG A 77 -3.22 -17.03 5.23
CA ARG A 77 -3.54 -15.59 5.40
C ARG A 77 -2.44 -14.68 4.86
N GLU A 78 -1.19 -15.03 5.15
CA GLU A 78 -0.01 -14.30 4.69
C GLU A 78 0.05 -14.22 3.17
N ALA A 79 -0.24 -15.33 2.48
CA ALA A 79 -0.29 -15.39 1.03
C ALA A 79 -1.45 -14.54 0.49
N LEU A 80 -2.64 -14.60 1.11
CA LEU A 80 -3.79 -13.78 0.71
C LEU A 80 -3.45 -12.28 0.80
N ILE A 81 -2.90 -11.83 1.93
CA ILE A 81 -2.56 -10.42 2.13
C ILE A 81 -1.48 -9.98 1.14
N ARG A 82 -0.48 -10.82 0.89
CA ARG A 82 0.56 -10.53 -0.12
C ARG A 82 -0.03 -10.36 -1.51
N GLU A 83 -0.98 -11.19 -1.90
CA GLU A 83 -1.67 -11.05 -3.18
C GLU A 83 -2.53 -9.79 -3.22
N LEU A 84 -3.25 -9.48 -2.14
CA LEU A 84 -4.03 -8.23 -2.05
C LEU A 84 -3.14 -6.98 -2.17
N ILE A 85 -1.95 -7.01 -1.57
CA ILE A 85 -0.95 -5.94 -1.69
C ILE A 85 -0.37 -5.92 -3.10
N ALA A 86 0.07 -7.06 -3.64
CA ALA A 86 0.66 -7.17 -4.97
C ALA A 86 -0.30 -6.68 -6.07
N PHE A 87 -1.58 -7.05 -5.96
CA PHE A 87 -2.64 -6.58 -6.83
C PHE A 87 -2.78 -5.04 -6.76
N ARG A 88 -2.80 -4.47 -5.55
CA ARG A 88 -2.86 -3.01 -5.39
C ARG A 88 -1.61 -2.31 -5.98
N LEU A 89 -0.42 -2.87 -5.78
CA LEU A 89 0.82 -2.34 -6.35
C LEU A 89 0.80 -2.37 -7.90
N SER A 90 0.29 -3.44 -8.52
CA SER A 90 0.18 -3.53 -9.98
C SER A 90 -0.81 -2.52 -10.56
N HIS A 91 -1.84 -2.14 -9.78
CA HIS A 91 -2.77 -1.06 -10.08
C HIS A 91 -2.24 0.34 -9.73
N GLY A 92 -1.00 0.44 -9.25
CA GLY A 92 -0.31 1.72 -9.03
C GLY A 92 -0.59 2.36 -7.68
N PHE A 93 -1.16 1.63 -6.73
CA PHE A 93 -1.14 2.03 -5.33
C PHE A 93 0.29 2.02 -4.78
N GLN A 94 0.52 2.86 -3.78
CA GLN A 94 1.79 2.93 -3.05
C GLN A 94 1.51 2.65 -1.57
N LEU A 95 2.44 1.95 -0.90
CA LEU A 95 2.41 1.75 0.55
C LEU A 95 2.58 3.10 1.24
N VAL A 96 1.70 3.43 2.18
CA VAL A 96 1.81 4.65 2.97
C VAL A 96 2.63 4.35 4.22
N VAL A 97 3.71 5.09 4.41
CA VAL A 97 4.66 4.93 5.52
C VAL A 97 4.89 6.26 6.24
N GLY A 98 5.48 6.22 7.43
CA GLY A 98 5.90 7.41 8.17
C GLY A 98 4.98 7.81 9.33
N ALA A 99 5.31 8.93 9.97
CA ALA A 99 4.73 9.29 11.27
C ALA A 99 3.22 9.60 11.22
N ALA A 100 2.73 10.20 10.14
CA ALA A 100 1.32 10.60 10.02
C ALA A 100 0.38 9.39 10.03
N VAL A 101 0.74 8.33 9.30
CA VAL A 101 -0.03 7.09 9.28
C VAL A 101 0.17 6.27 10.57
N ALA A 102 1.35 6.33 11.19
CA ALA A 102 1.59 5.71 12.49
C ALA A 102 0.71 6.33 13.59
N GLU A 103 0.61 7.67 13.63
CA GLU A 103 -0.25 8.40 14.56
C GLU A 103 -1.73 8.04 14.36
N PHE A 104 -2.16 7.89 13.11
CA PHE A 104 -3.53 7.47 12.80
C PHE A 104 -3.80 6.02 13.22
N ALA A 105 -2.86 5.12 12.97
CA ALA A 105 -2.94 3.70 13.35
C ALA A 105 -2.80 3.47 14.87
N GLY A 106 -2.44 4.49 15.65
CA GLY A 106 -2.10 4.36 17.07
C GLY A 106 -0.84 3.52 17.32
N LYS A 107 0.02 3.38 16.30
CA LYS A 107 1.28 2.64 16.36
C LYS A 107 2.47 3.61 16.42
N THR A 108 3.64 3.11 16.83
CA THR A 108 4.86 3.93 16.75
C THR A 108 5.38 3.98 15.31
N ALA A 109 6.17 5.00 14.98
CA ALA A 109 6.78 5.09 13.65
C ALA A 109 7.72 3.91 13.36
N ASP A 110 8.30 3.31 14.42
CA ASP A 110 9.19 2.14 14.33
C ASP A 110 8.40 0.87 13.94
N ASP A 111 7.17 0.70 14.46
CA ASP A 111 6.29 -0.41 14.09
C ASP A 111 5.90 -0.38 12.60
N MET A 112 5.86 0.81 12.00
CA MET A 112 5.59 0.98 10.57
C MET A 112 6.78 0.67 9.67
N VAL A 113 8.00 0.57 10.23
CA VAL A 113 9.18 0.07 9.49
C VAL A 113 9.09 -1.45 9.31
N ASN A 114 8.51 -2.16 10.28
CA ASN A 114 8.33 -3.61 10.23
C ASN A 114 7.33 -4.07 9.16
N ILE A 115 6.61 -3.15 8.50
CA ILE A 115 5.67 -3.46 7.41
C ILE A 115 6.31 -4.21 6.24
N PHE A 116 7.64 -4.12 6.11
CA PHE A 116 8.43 -4.81 5.09
C PHE A 116 8.89 -6.20 5.52
N ASP A 117 8.76 -6.54 6.80
CA ASP A 117 9.07 -7.88 7.29
C ASP A 117 8.06 -8.88 6.75
N LYS A 118 8.60 -10.04 6.38
CA LYS A 118 7.83 -11.10 5.73
C LYS A 118 6.64 -11.55 6.59
N ASP A 119 6.80 -11.53 7.91
CA ASP A 119 5.86 -12.06 8.89
C ASP A 119 5.00 -10.98 9.58
N TYR A 120 5.20 -9.69 9.27
CA TYR A 120 4.45 -8.60 9.93
C TYR A 120 2.93 -8.74 9.78
N MET A 121 2.47 -9.23 8.62
CA MET A 121 1.05 -9.46 8.33
C MET A 121 0.53 -10.83 8.80
N ALA A 122 1.36 -11.61 9.49
CA ALA A 122 0.93 -12.86 10.10
C ALA A 122 0.26 -12.63 11.47
N GLU A 123 0.41 -11.44 12.06
CA GLU A 123 -0.13 -11.11 13.38
C GLU A 123 -1.54 -10.51 13.32
N ASP A 124 -2.37 -10.85 14.31
CA ASP A 124 -3.69 -10.25 14.46
C ASP A 124 -3.54 -8.76 14.83
N GLY A 125 -4.31 -7.90 14.18
CA GLY A 125 -4.19 -6.43 14.34
C GLY A 125 -3.04 -5.80 13.53
N ALA A 126 -2.32 -6.57 12.72
CA ALA A 126 -1.45 -6.02 11.70
C ALA A 126 -2.28 -5.26 10.65
N MET A 127 -1.81 -4.08 10.25
CA MET A 127 -2.50 -3.24 9.28
C MET A 127 -1.53 -2.59 8.29
N VAL A 128 -1.99 -2.45 7.05
CA VAL A 128 -1.31 -1.74 5.95
C VAL A 128 -2.22 -0.63 5.44
N PHE A 129 -1.61 0.50 5.09
CA PHE A 129 -2.29 1.55 4.32
C PHE A 129 -1.66 1.66 2.95
N MET A 130 -2.50 1.78 1.92
CA MET A 130 -2.09 1.98 0.54
C MET A 130 -2.88 3.12 -0.06
N SER A 131 -2.28 3.93 -0.92
CA SER A 131 -2.98 5.04 -1.56
C SER A 131 -2.71 5.14 -3.06
N VAL A 132 -3.74 5.55 -3.80
CA VAL A 132 -3.63 5.99 -5.19
C VAL A 132 -4.49 7.24 -5.40
N GLY A 133 -3.85 8.39 -5.61
CA GLY A 133 -4.57 9.66 -5.74
C GLY A 133 -5.31 10.04 -4.45
N ASN A 134 -6.64 10.06 -4.51
CA ASN A 134 -7.55 10.33 -3.39
C ASN A 134 -8.26 9.07 -2.86
N VAL A 135 -7.80 7.88 -3.28
CA VAL A 135 -8.30 6.60 -2.78
C VAL A 135 -7.28 6.04 -1.80
N ILE A 136 -7.76 5.66 -0.62
CA ILE A 136 -6.96 5.03 0.44
C ILE A 136 -7.59 3.67 0.71
N HIS A 137 -6.78 2.63 0.66
CA HIS A 137 -7.15 1.29 1.09
C HIS A 137 -6.39 0.97 2.37
N GLN A 138 -7.14 0.58 3.40
CA GLN A 138 -6.61 -0.08 4.58
C GLN A 138 -6.78 -1.58 4.41
N LEU A 139 -5.80 -2.36 4.83
CA LEU A 139 -5.91 -3.80 5.00
C LEU A 139 -5.64 -4.09 6.47
N LEU A 140 -6.57 -4.73 7.15
CA LEU A 140 -6.49 -5.10 8.56
C LEU A 140 -6.60 -6.62 8.71
N CYS A 141 -5.64 -7.22 9.40
CA CYS A 141 -5.67 -8.63 9.75
C CYS A 141 -6.56 -8.81 10.99
N VAL A 142 -7.72 -9.44 10.81
CA VAL A 142 -8.65 -9.71 11.91
C VAL A 142 -8.42 -11.12 12.44
N ALA A 143 -8.79 -11.36 13.69
CA ALA A 143 -8.77 -12.69 14.29
C ALA A 143 -9.64 -13.65 13.46
N GLY A 144 -9.17 -14.89 13.27
CA GLY A 144 -9.88 -15.91 12.50
C GLY A 144 -9.51 -16.01 11.02
N GLY A 145 -8.45 -15.34 10.57
CA GLY A 145 -7.95 -15.46 9.19
C GLY A 145 -8.59 -14.49 8.18
N GLU A 146 -9.59 -13.72 8.62
CA GLU A 146 -10.26 -12.69 7.81
C GLU A 146 -9.38 -11.44 7.63
N VAL A 147 -9.58 -10.76 6.51
CA VAL A 147 -8.99 -9.46 6.21
C VAL A 147 -10.10 -8.45 5.99
N GLU A 148 -10.03 -7.29 6.64
CA GLU A 148 -10.95 -6.14 6.47
C GLU A 148 -10.26 -4.98 5.72
#